data_AF-A0A834FG07-F1
#
_entry.id   AF-A0A834FG07-F1
#
_cell.length_a   1.000
_cell.length_b   1.000
_cell.length_c   1.000
_cell.angle_alpha   90.00
_cell.angle_beta   90.00
_cell.angle_gamma   90.00
#
_symmetry.space_group_name_H-M   'P 1'
#
loop_
_entity.id
_entity.type
_entity.pdbx_description
1 polymer ?
#
loop_
_entity_poly.entity_id
_entity_poly.type
_entity_poly.pdbx_seq_one_letter_code
_entity_poly.pdbx_strand_id
1 'polypeptide(L)'
;MLFCFLGLIQDELDSTKETWNSHVIRPSSKEHVPHGRPDAMHLIPELYDTEDYLSQVSEEDLARCEDDCVHRSDIACDGDVFTLCTHIMAQNSLNVPVDAYTAIDLYLFLRGELIRMLNLDR
;
A
#
# COMPACT_ATOMS: atom_id res chain seq x y z
N MET A 1 -12.43 -7.26 4.31
CA MET A 1 -11.25 -7.50 3.44
C MET A 1 -10.24 -6.38 3.62
N LEU A 2 -10.54 -5.13 3.24
CA LEU A 2 -9.61 -3.99 3.45
C LEU A 2 -9.08 -3.88 4.88
N PHE A 3 -9.95 -4.04 5.89
CA PHE A 3 -9.58 -4.06 7.31
C PHE A 3 -8.38 -4.97 7.65
N CYS A 4 -8.28 -6.16 7.03
CA CYS A 4 -7.23 -7.13 7.35
C CYS A 4 -5.96 -6.95 6.51
N PHE A 5 -6.07 -6.39 5.30
CA PHE A 5 -5.01 -6.46 4.30
C PHE A 5 -4.41 -5.09 3.93
N LEU A 6 -5.17 -3.99 4.08
CA LEU A 6 -4.75 -2.69 3.56
C LEU A 6 -3.42 -2.23 4.17
N GLY A 7 -3.23 -2.43 5.48
CA GLY A 7 -1.98 -2.12 6.17
C GLY A 7 -0.79 -2.92 5.61
N LEU A 8 -0.95 -4.23 5.45
CA LEU A 8 0.10 -5.11 4.92
C LEU A 8 0.48 -4.74 3.49
N ILE A 9 -0.50 -4.53 2.63
CA ILE A 9 -0.26 -4.14 1.22
C ILE A 9 0.47 -2.79 1.18
N GLN A 10 0.06 -1.82 2.00
CA GLN A 10 0.72 -0.53 2.03
C GLN A 10 2.16 -0.64 2.53
N ASP A 11 2.41 -1.40 3.60
CA ASP A 11 3.77 -1.61 4.12
C ASP A 11 4.67 -2.32 3.10
N GLU A 12 4.15 -3.30 2.35
CA GLU A 12 4.88 -3.95 1.26
C GLU A 12 5.19 -3.00 0.10
N LEU A 13 4.23 -2.15 -0.29
CA LEU A 13 4.41 -1.15 -1.33
C LEU A 13 5.44 -0.08 -0.92
N ASP A 14 5.36 0.40 0.32
CA ASP A 14 6.30 1.37 0.87
C ASP A 14 7.72 0.78 0.91
N SER A 15 7.87 -0.46 1.38
CA SER A 15 9.15 -1.18 1.39
C SER A 15 9.71 -1.40 -0.02
N THR A 16 8.84 -1.76 -0.96
CA THR A 16 9.22 -1.96 -2.37
C THR A 16 9.69 -0.66 -3.00
N LYS A 17 8.98 0.44 -2.76
CA LYS A 17 9.35 1.79 -3.22
C LYS A 17 10.71 2.18 -2.67
N GLU A 18 10.93 2.05 -1.36
CA GLU A 18 12.22 2.40 -0.73
C GLU A 18 13.37 1.56 -1.28
N THR A 19 13.16 0.25 -1.42
CA THR A 19 14.16 -0.66 -1.99
C THR A 19 14.47 -0.30 -3.44
N TRP A 20 13.43 -0.07 -4.25
CA TRP A 20 13.58 0.31 -5.65
C TRP A 20 14.30 1.67 -5.78
N ASN A 21 13.94 2.66 -5.00
CA ASN A 21 14.51 4.00 -5.11
C ASN A 21 15.97 4.05 -4.64
N SER A 22 16.33 3.26 -3.63
CA SER A 22 17.65 3.31 -2.99
C SER A 22 18.70 2.35 -3.56
N HIS A 23 18.29 1.29 -4.29
CA HIS A 23 19.24 0.32 -4.82
C HIS A 23 20.18 0.93 -5.86
N VAL A 24 21.36 0.33 -6.02
CA VAL A 24 22.36 0.76 -6.99
C VAL A 24 22.30 -0.13 -8.22
N ILE A 25 21.88 0.45 -9.35
CA ILE A 25 22.00 -0.15 -10.67
C ILE A 25 23.47 -0.10 -11.08
N ARG A 26 24.04 -1.26 -11.38
CA ARG A 26 25.45 -1.37 -11.76
C ARG A 26 25.67 -0.88 -13.20
N PRO A 27 26.81 -0.23 -13.49
CA PRO A 27 27.20 0.08 -14.86
C PRO A 27 27.29 -1.18 -15.69
N SER A 28 26.81 -1.12 -16.93
CA SER A 28 26.95 -2.19 -17.91
C SER A 28 28.10 -1.90 -18.89
N SER A 29 28.53 -2.90 -19.66
CA SER A 29 29.53 -2.68 -20.74
C SER A 29 29.02 -1.81 -21.88
N LYS A 30 27.71 -1.55 -21.96
CA LYS A 30 27.11 -0.63 -22.93
C LYS A 30 27.10 0.78 -22.34
N GLU A 31 27.73 1.70 -23.05
CA GLU A 31 27.94 3.10 -22.65
C GLU A 31 26.62 3.87 -22.39
N HIS A 32 25.56 3.56 -23.14
CA HIS A 32 24.26 4.23 -23.03
C HIS A 32 23.28 3.60 -22.03
N VAL A 33 23.75 2.73 -21.12
CA VAL A 33 22.87 2.15 -20.10
C VAL A 33 22.98 2.97 -18.82
N PRO A 34 21.88 3.60 -18.37
CA PRO A 34 21.89 4.41 -17.16
C PRO A 34 22.17 3.52 -15.94
N HIS A 35 22.93 4.07 -15.00
CA HIS A 35 23.41 3.38 -13.80
C HIS A 35 23.48 4.37 -12.64
N GLY A 36 23.44 3.87 -11.40
CA GLY A 36 23.30 4.72 -10.23
C GLY A 36 22.10 4.34 -9.38
N ARG A 37 21.64 5.25 -8.53
CA ARG A 37 20.44 5.04 -7.69
C ARG A 37 19.25 5.68 -8.38
N PRO A 38 18.14 4.96 -8.61
CA PRO A 38 16.98 5.50 -9.29
C PRO A 38 16.50 6.85 -8.74
N ASP A 39 16.44 6.99 -7.42
CA ASP A 39 16.02 8.25 -6.79
C ASP A 39 16.92 9.43 -7.15
N ALA A 40 18.24 9.24 -7.10
CA ALA A 40 19.21 10.27 -7.46
C ALA A 40 19.19 10.57 -8.97
N MET A 41 19.03 9.52 -9.79
CA MET A 41 18.96 9.63 -11.25
C MET A 41 17.74 10.42 -11.71
N HIS A 42 16.60 10.27 -11.03
CA HIS A 42 15.40 11.04 -11.32
C HIS A 42 15.44 12.46 -10.73
N LEU A 43 16.06 12.65 -9.57
CA LEU A 43 16.12 13.96 -8.91
C LEU A 43 17.10 14.92 -9.59
N ILE A 44 18.24 14.41 -10.07
CA ILE A 44 19.32 15.21 -10.67
C ILE A 44 19.84 14.47 -11.93
N PRO A 45 19.05 14.45 -13.01
CA PRO A 45 19.40 13.71 -14.23
C PRO A 45 20.72 14.19 -14.86
N GLU A 46 21.09 15.46 -14.66
CA GLU A 46 22.31 16.05 -15.22
C GLU A 46 23.59 15.40 -14.66
N LEU A 47 23.56 14.83 -13.45
CA LEU A 47 24.70 14.12 -12.87
C LEU A 47 24.98 12.78 -13.59
N TYR A 48 24.01 12.30 -14.34
CA TYR A 48 24.03 11.01 -15.03
C TYR A 48 24.01 11.16 -16.56
N ASP A 49 24.37 12.34 -17.07
CA ASP A 49 24.37 12.69 -18.50
C ASP A 49 23.02 12.37 -19.18
N THR A 50 21.92 12.55 -18.45
CA THR A 50 20.54 12.35 -18.93
C THR A 50 19.71 13.61 -18.67
N GLU A 51 18.49 13.63 -19.19
CA GLU A 51 17.50 14.70 -19.01
C GLU A 51 16.30 14.24 -18.17
N ASP A 52 15.45 15.18 -17.78
CA ASP A 52 14.20 14.90 -17.10
C ASP A 52 13.16 14.30 -18.07
N TYR A 53 12.69 13.09 -17.75
CA TYR A 53 11.66 12.36 -18.51
C TYR A 53 10.30 12.34 -17.80
N LEU A 54 10.12 13.12 -16.72
CA LEU A 54 8.84 13.19 -16.01
C LEU A 54 7.77 13.89 -16.86
N SER A 55 6.57 13.30 -16.88
CA SER A 55 5.40 13.95 -17.45
C SER A 55 4.83 14.91 -16.42
N GLN A 56 4.77 16.20 -16.75
CA GLN A 56 4.10 17.19 -15.92
C GLN A 56 2.60 16.90 -15.87
N VAL A 57 2.05 16.80 -14.66
CA VAL A 57 0.61 16.63 -14.42
C VAL A 57 0.11 17.91 -13.76
N SER A 58 -1.01 18.45 -14.23
CA SER A 58 -1.59 19.66 -13.64
C SER A 58 -2.17 19.35 -12.25
N GLU A 59 -2.15 20.34 -11.34
CA GLU A 59 -2.79 20.19 -10.03
C GLU A 59 -4.29 19.91 -10.16
N GLU A 60 -4.95 20.47 -11.19
CA GLU A 60 -6.36 20.21 -11.47
C GLU A 60 -6.62 18.75 -11.84
N ASP A 61 -5.78 18.15 -12.69
CA ASP A 61 -5.90 16.74 -13.05
C ASP A 61 -5.57 15.83 -11.86
N LEU A 62 -4.60 16.23 -11.03
CA LEU A 62 -4.27 15.50 -9.81
C LEU A 62 -5.45 15.50 -8.83
N ALA A 63 -6.03 16.68 -8.57
CA ALA A 63 -7.17 16.85 -7.67
C ALA A 63 -8.41 16.09 -8.15
N ARG A 64 -8.64 16.03 -9.48
CA ARG A 64 -9.73 15.24 -10.06
C ARG A 64 -9.63 13.74 -9.78
N CYS A 65 -8.41 13.22 -9.61
CA CYS A 65 -8.19 11.81 -9.31
C CYS A 65 -8.08 11.54 -7.80
N GLU A 66 -7.97 12.57 -6.97
CA GLU A 66 -7.75 12.42 -5.53
C GLU A 66 -8.95 11.77 -4.83
N ASP A 67 -10.17 12.11 -5.26
CA ASP A 67 -11.40 11.49 -4.75
C ASP A 67 -11.51 9.98 -5.04
N ASP A 68 -10.81 9.50 -6.08
CA ASP A 68 -10.76 8.07 -6.44
C ASP A 68 -9.65 7.31 -5.70
N CYS A 69 -8.75 8.02 -5.00
CA CYS A 69 -7.63 7.42 -4.29
C CYS A 69 -8.02 6.94 -2.89
N VAL A 70 -7.52 5.76 -2.51
CA VAL A 70 -7.60 5.28 -1.13
C VAL A 70 -6.27 5.55 -0.43
N HIS A 71 -6.25 6.56 0.43
CA HIS A 71 -5.08 6.85 1.25
C HIS A 71 -5.02 5.98 2.49
N ARG A 72 -3.79 5.65 2.93
CA ARG A 72 -3.57 5.01 4.23
C ARG A 72 -4.16 5.91 5.31
N SER A 73 -5.11 5.37 6.06
CA SER A 73 -5.72 6.04 7.22
C SER A 73 -5.78 5.07 8.40
N ASP A 74 -6.01 5.58 9.60
CA ASP A 74 -6.24 4.76 10.80
C ASP A 74 -7.48 3.85 10.64
N ILE A 75 -8.41 4.22 9.75
CA ILE A 75 -9.62 3.47 9.43
C ILE A 75 -9.45 2.85 8.05
N ALA A 76 -9.13 1.56 8.02
CA ALA A 76 -8.86 0.84 6.77
C ALA A 76 -10.10 0.55 5.90
N CYS A 77 -11.30 0.89 6.35
CA CYS A 77 -12.56 0.63 5.66
C CYS A 77 -13.65 1.61 6.11
N ASP A 78 -14.91 1.28 5.85
CA ASP A 78 -16.04 1.98 6.46
C ASP A 78 -15.93 2.02 8.00
N GLY A 79 -16.32 3.15 8.60
CA GLY A 79 -16.13 3.42 10.02
C GLY A 79 -16.93 2.49 10.94
N ASP A 80 -18.14 2.10 10.53
CA ASP A 80 -18.97 1.17 11.30
C ASP A 80 -18.39 -0.25 11.21
N VAL A 81 -17.96 -0.66 10.01
CA VAL A 81 -17.27 -1.95 9.80
C VAL A 81 -15.98 -2.02 10.60
N PHE A 82 -15.20 -0.93 10.64
CA PHE A 82 -13.96 -0.86 11.40
C PHE A 82 -14.22 -0.99 12.91
N THR A 83 -15.20 -0.25 13.42
CA THR A 83 -15.58 -0.26 14.84
C THR A 83 -16.07 -1.65 15.25
N LEU A 84 -16.91 -2.28 14.42
CA LEU A 84 -17.41 -3.62 14.68
C LEU A 84 -16.29 -4.67 14.67
N CYS A 85 -15.42 -4.64 13.65
CA CYS A 85 -14.28 -5.57 13.55
C CYS A 85 -13.33 -5.42 14.74
N THR A 86 -12.99 -4.19 15.14
CA THR A 86 -12.12 -3.94 16.30
C THR A 86 -12.75 -4.42 17.60
N HIS A 87 -14.06 -4.26 17.78
CA HIS A 87 -14.75 -4.80 18.96
C HIS A 87 -14.73 -6.34 18.99
N ILE A 88 -15.01 -6.99 17.86
CA ILE A 88 -14.96 -8.46 17.75
C ILE A 88 -13.54 -8.97 18.05
N MET A 89 -12.51 -8.29 17.53
CA MET A 89 -11.12 -8.64 17.83
C MET A 89 -10.80 -8.51 19.31
N ALA A 90 -11.19 -7.40 19.94
CA ALA A 90 -10.96 -7.17 21.37
C ALA A 90 -11.66 -8.24 22.24
N GLN A 91 -12.89 -8.61 21.90
CA GLN A 91 -13.66 -9.64 22.62
C GLN A 91 -13.03 -11.04 22.50
N ASN A 92 -12.43 -11.35 21.36
CA ASN A 92 -11.86 -12.67 21.07
C ASN A 92 -10.33 -12.71 21.26
N SER A 93 -9.73 -11.64 21.81
CA SER A 93 -8.27 -11.51 22.00
C SER A 93 -7.46 -11.75 20.71
N LEU A 94 -7.98 -11.26 19.59
CA LEU A 94 -7.33 -11.37 18.28
C LEU A 94 -6.35 -10.21 18.06
N ASN A 95 -5.25 -10.49 17.37
CA ASN A 95 -4.22 -9.52 17.08
C ASN A 95 -4.34 -8.96 15.66
N VAL A 96 -3.76 -7.78 15.44
CA VAL A 96 -3.56 -7.21 14.10
C VAL A 96 -2.66 -8.17 13.30
N PRO A 97 -3.02 -8.50 12.05
CA PRO A 97 -2.25 -9.42 11.24
C PRO A 97 -0.91 -8.81 10.83
N VAL A 98 0.13 -9.64 10.77
CA VAL A 98 1.51 -9.23 10.44
C VAL A 98 1.99 -9.78 9.10
N ASP A 99 1.21 -10.68 8.51
CA ASP A 99 1.49 -11.31 7.23
C ASP A 99 0.19 -11.72 6.52
N ALA A 100 0.30 -12.09 5.24
CA ALA A 100 -0.85 -12.45 4.42
C ALA A 100 -1.64 -13.65 4.98
N TYR A 101 -0.99 -14.61 5.64
CA TYR A 101 -1.66 -15.79 6.19
C TYR A 101 -2.50 -15.43 7.41
N THR A 102 -1.92 -14.71 8.36
CA THR A 102 -2.64 -14.22 9.55
C THR A 102 -3.77 -13.26 9.19
N ALA A 103 -3.61 -12.47 8.12
CA ALA A 103 -4.68 -11.63 7.59
C ALA A 103 -5.84 -12.42 6.99
N ILE A 104 -5.55 -13.53 6.27
CA ILE A 104 -6.58 -14.45 5.76
C ILE A 104 -7.34 -15.07 6.93
N ASP A 105 -6.63 -15.58 7.94
CA ASP A 105 -7.25 -16.22 9.10
C ASP A 105 -8.17 -15.24 9.84
N LEU A 106 -7.69 -14.01 10.09
CA LEU A 106 -8.50 -12.97 10.71
C LEU A 106 -9.73 -12.63 9.85
N TYR A 107 -9.56 -12.51 8.54
CA TYR A 107 -10.68 -12.23 7.63
C TYR A 107 -11.74 -13.32 7.67
N LEU A 108 -11.33 -14.59 7.64
CA LEU A 108 -12.24 -15.73 7.69
C LEU A 108 -13.01 -15.77 9.01
N PHE A 109 -12.33 -15.52 10.12
CA PHE A 109 -12.95 -15.43 11.44
C PHE A 109 -13.97 -14.29 11.52
N LEU A 110 -13.56 -13.07 11.18
CA LEU A 110 -14.42 -11.90 11.23
C LEU A 110 -15.64 -12.06 10.32
N ARG A 111 -15.44 -12.61 9.11
CA ARG A 111 -16.55 -12.87 8.18
C ARG A 111 -17.57 -13.84 8.78
N GLY A 112 -17.12 -14.90 9.44
CA GLY A 112 -18.01 -15.85 10.12
C GLY A 112 -18.84 -15.20 11.22
N GLU A 113 -18.21 -14.40 12.08
CA GLU A 113 -18.92 -13.69 13.15
C GLU A 113 -19.88 -12.63 12.61
N LEU A 114 -19.51 -11.89 11.57
CA LEU A 114 -20.37 -10.89 10.96
C LEU A 114 -21.62 -11.51 10.34
N ILE A 115 -21.49 -12.63 9.63
CA ILE A 115 -22.63 -13.36 9.06
C ILE A 115 -23.57 -13.83 10.18
N ARG A 116 -23.00 -14.39 11.25
CA ARG A 116 -23.75 -14.86 12.42
C ARG A 116 -24.48 -13.74 13.14
N MET A 117 -23.84 -12.59 13.33
CA MET A 117 -24.42 -11.44 14.02
C MET A 117 -25.52 -10.75 13.21
N LEU A 118 -25.33 -10.63 11.89
CA LEU A 118 -26.27 -9.95 11.00
C LEU A 118 -27.41 -10.85 10.51
N ASN A 119 -27.44 -12.13 10.91
CA ASN A 119 -28.41 -13.13 10.46
C ASN A 119 -28.56 -13.14 8.92
N LEU A 120 -27.44 -12.99 8.20
CA LEU A 120 -27.43 -12.98 6.72
C LEU A 120 -27.67 -14.39 6.11
N ASP A 121 -27.93 -15.39 6.95
CA ASP A 121 -28.30 -16.76 6.58
C ASP A 121 -29.81 -16.92 6.25
N ARG A 122 -30.55 -15.83 6.01
CA ARG A 122 -32.00 -15.87 5.73
C ARG A 122 -32.38 -15.19 4.42
#